data_AF-A0A9W6L4E5-F1
#
_entry.id   AF-A0A9W6L4E5-F1
#
_cell.length_a   1.000
_cell.length_b   1.000
_cell.length_c   1.000
_cell.angle_alpha   90.00
_cell.angle_beta   90.00
_cell.angle_gamma   90.00
#
_symmetry.space_group_name_H-M   'P 1'
#
loop_
_entity.id
_entity.type
_entity.pdbx_description
1 polymer ?
#
loop_
_entity_poly.entity_id
_entity_poly.type
_entity_poly.pdbx_seq_one_letter_code
_entity_poly.pdbx_strand_id
1 'polypeptide(L)'
;MTDPLTSRAAPLRMRRRRLVVPDPALPREVPPGTEAVVVGAGVAGVSAAVVLAERGVRVRLLEAAEHLGGRLGAWPEVLPDGTEQVVEHGFHAFFRHYYTWRAVLGRIDPGLGFLGPVDGYPVISRRWPDEDLSGLPAAPPLNLLTLILRSKSLSWRDMAGADPDAGRALLAYDRATTTAELDGVDAAAFLDRLGMSERTRGMLFEAFARSFFCDQDGLSAGELVAMFHYYFLGNPEGIGFDAPVTDHRTAIWDPLAAHLRAHGAEVRTGSRVTRLEPDGQGWRLATDAGDLTTRHVVLALDPAGLRGLLGASPAAAASAPRLAAHCAGLGTAPPFAVTRLWLDRDVAPARAVFSAVSGERTLDSITVYSRLEAPSAEWAARTGGSVVELHSYACPEPDAKAATGAMYAELVGLWPEVGGAEVLHTHQRHEATAPAFPPGRAGTRPGVRTDARGVRVAGDFVELPYLAGLMERAAMSGVLAANDVLAEAGAAAEPVDGVPQRGLLAGVPRIRGRA
;
A
#
# COMPACT_ATOMS: atom_id res chain seq x y z
N MET A 1 10.97 44.48 -2.38
CA MET A 1 10.13 43.45 -3.01
C MET A 1 11.01 42.64 -3.95
N THR A 2 11.48 41.50 -3.47
CA THR A 2 12.28 40.52 -4.22
C THR A 2 11.44 39.27 -4.38
N ASP A 3 11.35 38.80 -5.62
CA ASP A 3 10.65 37.61 -6.09
C ASP A 3 10.74 36.41 -5.11
N PRO A 4 9.61 35.84 -4.65
CA PRO A 4 9.58 34.70 -3.72
C PRO A 4 10.13 33.39 -4.30
N LEU A 5 10.48 33.33 -5.59
CA LEU A 5 10.87 32.09 -6.28
C LEU A 5 12.38 31.86 -6.42
N THR A 6 13.25 32.78 -5.96
CA THR A 6 14.70 32.70 -6.27
C THR A 6 15.66 32.89 -5.08
N SER A 7 15.25 32.54 -3.85
CA SER A 7 16.17 32.51 -2.70
C SER A 7 16.85 31.15 -2.52
N ARG A 8 18.19 31.12 -2.66
CA ARG A 8 19.11 29.96 -2.61
C ARG A 8 19.49 29.47 -1.20
N ALA A 9 18.63 29.60 -0.18
CA ALA A 9 18.95 29.16 1.17
C ALA A 9 17.78 28.46 1.89
N ALA A 10 17.82 27.12 1.97
CA ALA A 10 17.32 26.31 3.10
C ALA A 10 17.60 24.79 2.87
N PRO A 11 18.59 24.18 3.54
CA PRO A 11 18.88 22.74 3.44
C PRO A 11 17.86 21.82 4.16
N LEU A 12 16.75 22.36 4.70
CA LEU A 12 15.84 21.64 5.61
C LEU A 12 14.41 21.40 5.07
N ARG A 13 14.06 21.80 3.84
CA ARG A 13 12.70 21.57 3.33
C ARG A 13 12.57 20.20 2.66
N MET A 14 11.91 19.28 3.37
CA MET A 14 11.32 18.07 2.79
C MET A 14 10.25 18.49 1.77
N ARG A 15 10.46 18.18 0.50
CA ARG A 15 9.55 18.51 -0.62
C ARG A 15 9.49 17.34 -1.58
N ARG A 16 8.40 17.25 -2.35
CA ARG A 16 8.29 16.35 -3.51
C ARG A 16 9.54 16.44 -4.39
N ARG A 17 10.05 15.28 -4.82
CA ARG A 17 11.25 15.13 -5.65
C ARG A 17 10.93 14.39 -6.93
N ARG A 18 11.49 14.85 -8.05
CA ARG A 18 11.52 14.10 -9.30
C ARG A 18 12.59 13.02 -9.19
N LEU A 19 12.17 11.75 -9.17
CA LEU A 19 13.02 10.57 -8.99
C LEU A 19 13.46 9.97 -10.33
N VAL A 20 12.57 9.99 -11.32
CA VAL A 20 12.87 9.61 -12.71
C VAL A 20 12.62 10.83 -13.59
N VAL A 21 13.66 11.26 -14.31
CA VAL A 21 13.58 12.37 -15.27
C VAL A 21 13.58 11.78 -16.68
N PRO A 22 12.56 12.03 -17.52
CA PRO A 22 12.58 11.60 -18.91
C PRO A 22 13.70 12.29 -19.68
N ASP A 23 14.39 11.55 -20.54
CA ASP A 23 15.34 12.13 -21.50
C ASP A 23 14.55 12.86 -22.60
N PRO A 24 14.68 14.20 -22.72
CA PRO A 24 13.95 14.95 -23.75
C PRO A 24 14.42 14.65 -25.18
N ALA A 25 15.55 13.97 -25.36
CA ALA A 25 16.05 13.57 -26.68
C ALA A 25 15.39 12.28 -27.21
N LEU A 26 14.74 11.50 -26.34
CA LEU A 26 14.05 10.27 -26.74
C LEU A 26 12.59 10.56 -27.16
N PRO A 27 12.05 9.82 -28.14
CA PRO A 27 10.65 9.94 -28.53
C PRO A 27 9.71 9.54 -27.39
N ARG A 28 8.52 10.15 -27.33
CA ARG A 28 7.50 9.80 -26.33
C ARG A 28 6.89 8.42 -26.60
N GLU A 29 6.62 8.12 -27.87
CA GLU A 29 5.98 6.87 -28.33
C GLU A 29 7.02 5.81 -28.71
N VAL A 30 6.64 4.55 -28.57
CA VAL A 30 7.46 3.41 -29.01
C VAL A 30 7.32 3.17 -30.53
N PRO A 31 8.26 2.44 -31.15
CA PRO A 31 8.11 2.02 -32.55
C PRO A 31 6.82 1.21 -32.78
N PRO A 32 6.15 1.38 -33.94
CA PRO A 32 4.96 0.60 -34.29
C PRO A 32 5.21 -0.91 -34.20
N GLY A 33 4.22 -1.64 -33.67
CA GLY A 33 4.27 -3.09 -33.54
C GLY A 33 4.80 -3.60 -32.21
N THR A 34 5.35 -2.74 -31.35
CA THR A 34 5.74 -3.10 -29.97
C THR A 34 4.54 -3.67 -29.19
N GLU A 35 4.69 -4.87 -28.62
CA GLU A 35 3.66 -5.54 -27.82
C GLU A 35 4.19 -5.85 -26.41
N ALA A 36 3.30 -5.88 -25.42
CA ALA A 36 3.60 -6.34 -24.06
C ALA A 36 2.42 -7.13 -23.47
N VAL A 37 2.73 -8.14 -22.66
CA VAL A 37 1.73 -8.84 -21.82
C VAL A 37 1.98 -8.47 -20.37
N VAL A 38 0.94 -7.98 -19.69
CA VAL A 38 0.96 -7.68 -18.26
C VAL A 38 0.10 -8.73 -17.56
N VAL A 39 0.66 -9.41 -16.57
CA VAL A 39 0.01 -10.51 -15.84
C VAL A 39 -0.32 -10.04 -14.42
N GLY A 40 -1.61 -9.98 -14.09
CA GLY A 40 -2.16 -9.40 -12.86
C GLY A 40 -2.62 -7.96 -13.09
N ALA A 41 -3.87 -7.65 -12.75
CA ALA A 41 -4.50 -6.34 -12.86
C ALA A 41 -4.77 -5.68 -11.49
N GLY A 42 -3.88 -5.92 -10.53
CA GLY A 42 -3.78 -5.07 -9.34
C GLY A 42 -3.16 -3.70 -9.67
N VAL A 43 -2.99 -2.87 -8.64
CA VAL A 43 -2.41 -1.50 -8.75
C VAL A 43 -1.13 -1.47 -9.60
N ALA A 44 -0.21 -2.42 -9.37
CA ALA A 44 1.07 -2.49 -10.10
C ALA A 44 0.87 -2.79 -11.59
N GLY A 45 0.06 -3.78 -11.93
CA GLY A 45 -0.16 -4.20 -13.32
C GLY A 45 -0.93 -3.16 -14.12
N VAL A 46 -1.99 -2.57 -13.54
CA VAL A 46 -2.74 -1.48 -14.19
C VAL A 46 -1.85 -0.25 -14.38
N SER A 47 -1.02 0.12 -13.40
CA SER A 47 -0.07 1.23 -13.56
C SER A 47 0.92 0.99 -14.72
N ALA A 48 1.44 -0.23 -14.87
CA ALA A 48 2.29 -0.59 -15.99
C ALA A 48 1.53 -0.54 -17.32
N ALA A 49 0.33 -1.12 -17.38
CA ALA A 49 -0.50 -1.19 -18.57
C ALA A 49 -0.91 0.22 -19.07
N VAL A 50 -1.29 1.12 -18.16
CA VAL A 50 -1.68 2.50 -18.50
C VAL A 50 -0.52 3.22 -19.16
N VAL A 51 0.67 3.20 -18.54
CA VAL A 51 1.85 3.86 -19.09
C VAL A 51 2.22 3.27 -20.45
N LEU A 52 2.25 1.94 -20.59
CA LEU A 52 2.61 1.27 -21.84
C LEU A 52 1.62 1.60 -22.97
N ALA A 53 0.32 1.52 -22.70
CA ALA A 53 -0.73 1.81 -23.68
C ALA A 53 -0.69 3.28 -24.14
N GLU A 54 -0.50 4.23 -23.21
CA GLU A 54 -0.34 5.66 -23.52
C GLU A 54 0.91 5.95 -24.38
N ARG A 55 1.91 5.06 -24.39
CA ARG A 55 3.10 5.19 -25.24
C ARG A 55 3.01 4.42 -26.57
N GLY A 56 1.85 3.85 -26.89
CA GLY A 56 1.62 3.13 -28.15
C GLY A 56 2.03 1.65 -28.14
N VAL A 57 2.32 1.07 -26.97
CA VAL A 57 2.54 -0.38 -26.83
C VAL A 57 1.19 -1.09 -26.92
N ARG A 58 1.10 -2.15 -27.74
CA ARG A 58 -0.08 -3.03 -27.74
C ARG A 58 -0.07 -3.92 -26.51
N VAL A 59 -0.83 -3.53 -25.50
CA VAL A 59 -0.88 -4.22 -24.19
C VAL A 59 -1.99 -5.26 -24.17
N ARG A 60 -1.68 -6.46 -23.70
CA ARG A 60 -2.66 -7.44 -23.20
C ARG A 60 -2.52 -7.53 -21.68
N LEU A 61 -3.51 -7.07 -20.95
CA LEU A 61 -3.59 -7.14 -19.49
C LEU A 61 -4.45 -8.34 -19.09
N LEU A 62 -3.86 -9.31 -18.41
CA LEU A 62 -4.50 -10.58 -18.03
C LEU A 62 -4.70 -10.63 -16.52
N GLU A 63 -5.93 -10.80 -16.07
CA GLU A 63 -6.31 -10.95 -14.66
C GLU A 63 -6.98 -12.29 -14.45
N ALA A 64 -6.60 -12.99 -13.38
CA ALA A 64 -7.13 -14.30 -13.06
C ALA A 64 -8.52 -14.24 -12.42
N ALA A 65 -8.84 -13.18 -11.67
CA ALA A 65 -10.16 -12.93 -11.11
C ALA A 65 -11.14 -12.36 -12.15
N GLU A 66 -12.43 -12.39 -11.83
CA GLU A 66 -13.50 -11.78 -12.65
C GLU A 66 -13.56 -10.24 -12.52
N HIS A 67 -12.76 -9.66 -11.62
CA HIS A 67 -12.67 -8.23 -11.38
C HIS A 67 -11.21 -7.76 -11.37
N LEU A 68 -10.98 -6.46 -11.59
CA LEU A 68 -9.65 -5.86 -11.46
C LEU A 68 -9.36 -5.47 -10.01
N GLY A 69 -8.13 -5.04 -9.76
CA GLY A 69 -7.73 -4.34 -8.54
C GLY A 69 -6.96 -5.16 -7.52
N GLY A 70 -7.01 -6.49 -7.59
CA GLY A 70 -6.31 -7.38 -6.66
C GLY A 70 -6.64 -7.03 -5.20
N ARG A 71 -5.61 -6.66 -4.41
CA ARG A 71 -5.79 -6.21 -3.01
C ARG A 71 -6.56 -4.90 -2.83
N LEU A 72 -6.86 -4.17 -3.90
CA LEU A 72 -7.73 -2.99 -3.91
C LEU A 72 -9.01 -3.25 -4.74
N GLY A 73 -9.31 -4.53 -5.03
CA GLY A 73 -10.46 -4.93 -5.83
C GLY A 73 -11.80 -4.61 -5.17
N ALA A 74 -12.85 -4.63 -6.00
CA ALA A 74 -14.23 -4.50 -5.57
C ALA A 74 -15.15 -5.29 -6.51
N TRP A 75 -16.22 -5.86 -5.98
CA TRP A 75 -17.13 -6.75 -6.70
C TRP A 75 -18.56 -6.63 -6.18
N PRO A 76 -19.57 -6.98 -7.00
CA PRO A 76 -20.95 -6.92 -6.57
C PRO A 76 -21.28 -8.03 -5.56
N GLU A 77 -22.16 -7.71 -4.63
CA GLU A 77 -22.75 -8.60 -3.64
C GLU A 77 -24.24 -8.33 -3.53
N VAL A 78 -25.04 -9.41 -3.48
CA VAL A 78 -26.49 -9.33 -3.32
C VAL A 78 -26.83 -9.53 -1.86
N LEU A 79 -27.43 -8.52 -1.24
CA LEU A 79 -27.88 -8.54 0.15
C LEU A 79 -29.14 -9.42 0.33
N PRO A 80 -29.48 -9.83 1.57
CA PRO A 80 -30.66 -10.65 1.84
C PRO A 80 -32.00 -10.03 1.39
N ASP A 81 -32.07 -8.71 1.29
CA ASP A 81 -33.24 -7.97 0.79
C ASP A 81 -33.31 -7.89 -0.75
N GLY A 82 -32.35 -8.49 -1.45
CA GLY A 82 -32.22 -8.47 -2.90
C GLY A 82 -31.51 -7.24 -3.48
N THR A 83 -31.10 -6.28 -2.64
CA THR A 83 -30.31 -5.12 -3.08
C THR A 83 -28.91 -5.56 -3.50
N GLU A 84 -28.43 -5.09 -4.65
CA GLU A 84 -27.02 -5.22 -5.02
C GLU A 84 -26.21 -4.06 -4.41
N GLN A 85 -25.11 -4.39 -3.74
CA GLN A 85 -24.07 -3.43 -3.32
C GLN A 85 -22.73 -3.86 -3.90
N VAL A 86 -21.81 -2.91 -4.05
CA VAL A 86 -20.41 -3.25 -4.31
C VAL A 86 -19.71 -3.33 -2.96
N VAL A 87 -18.90 -4.37 -2.79
CA VAL A 87 -18.01 -4.52 -1.63
C VAL A 87 -16.56 -4.49 -2.08
N GLU A 88 -15.74 -3.81 -1.30
CA GLU A 88 -14.31 -3.73 -1.51
C GLU A 88 -13.58 -4.89 -0.85
N HIS A 89 -12.35 -5.11 -1.30
CA HIS A 89 -11.34 -5.88 -0.58
C HIS A 89 -11.23 -5.44 0.89
N GLY A 90 -11.39 -4.15 1.15
CA GLY A 90 -11.44 -3.54 2.47
C GLY A 90 -11.08 -2.06 2.38
N PHE A 91 -11.14 -1.38 3.51
CA PHE A 91 -10.77 0.02 3.64
C PHE A 91 -9.30 0.25 3.26
N HIS A 92 -9.07 1.26 2.43
CA HIS A 92 -7.73 1.68 2.03
C HIS A 92 -7.61 3.20 2.12
N ALA A 93 -6.61 3.67 2.86
CA ALA A 93 -6.26 5.07 2.93
C ALA A 93 -5.45 5.51 1.69
N PHE A 94 -5.92 6.53 0.98
CA PHE A 94 -5.22 7.13 -0.16
C PHE A 94 -4.43 8.35 0.31
N PHE A 95 -3.18 8.13 0.75
CA PHE A 95 -2.33 9.22 1.21
C PHE A 95 -1.98 10.19 0.07
N ARG A 96 -1.84 11.47 0.41
CA ARG A 96 -1.61 12.55 -0.57
C ARG A 96 -0.24 12.51 -1.24
N HIS A 97 0.74 11.90 -0.58
CA HIS A 97 2.09 11.71 -1.10
C HIS A 97 2.27 10.43 -1.93
N TYR A 98 1.19 9.69 -2.22
CA TYR A 98 1.17 8.61 -3.21
C TYR A 98 1.21 9.20 -4.63
N TYR A 99 2.27 9.92 -4.96
CA TYR A 99 2.35 10.74 -6.17
C TYR A 99 2.24 9.91 -7.45
N THR A 100 2.83 8.72 -7.48
CA THR A 100 2.77 7.84 -8.65
C THR A 100 1.38 7.27 -8.80
N TRP A 101 0.80 6.74 -7.72
CA TRP A 101 -0.56 6.19 -7.79
C TRP A 101 -1.60 7.25 -8.14
N ARG A 102 -1.52 8.43 -7.52
CA ARG A 102 -2.39 9.57 -7.83
C ARG A 102 -2.19 10.11 -9.25
N ALA A 103 -0.99 10.04 -9.81
CA ALA A 103 -0.75 10.41 -11.20
C ALA A 103 -1.44 9.44 -12.19
N VAL A 104 -1.49 8.13 -11.86
CA VAL A 104 -2.23 7.12 -12.62
C VAL A 104 -3.74 7.35 -12.49
N LEU A 105 -4.26 7.55 -11.27
CA LEU A 105 -5.66 7.89 -11.04
C LEU A 105 -6.05 9.21 -11.74
N GLY A 106 -5.13 10.17 -11.84
CA GLY A 106 -5.33 11.42 -12.56
C GLY A 106 -5.62 11.26 -14.06
N ARG A 107 -5.42 10.06 -14.63
CA ARG A 107 -5.80 9.76 -16.02
C ARG A 107 -7.30 9.59 -16.21
N ILE A 108 -8.00 9.11 -15.18
CA ILE A 108 -9.45 8.92 -15.21
C ILE A 108 -10.20 10.11 -14.61
N ASP A 109 -9.56 10.83 -13.69
CA ASP A 109 -10.08 12.05 -13.09
C ASP A 109 -8.92 12.99 -12.72
N PRO A 110 -8.59 13.99 -13.56
CA PRO A 110 -7.48 14.91 -13.32
C PRO A 110 -7.59 15.70 -12.01
N GLY A 111 -8.80 15.89 -11.49
CA GLY A 111 -9.05 16.58 -10.22
C GLY A 111 -9.02 15.65 -9.01
N LEU A 112 -9.05 14.33 -9.22
CA LEU A 112 -9.26 13.32 -8.18
C LEU A 112 -10.47 13.64 -7.29
N GLY A 113 -11.55 14.16 -7.88
CA GLY A 113 -12.76 14.59 -7.20
C GLY A 113 -13.52 13.44 -6.53
N PHE A 114 -13.27 12.19 -6.94
CA PHE A 114 -13.77 11.02 -6.23
C PHE A 114 -13.07 10.74 -4.89
N LEU A 115 -11.92 11.35 -4.60
CA LEU A 115 -11.22 11.21 -3.32
C LEU A 115 -11.65 12.33 -2.35
N GLY A 116 -12.43 11.97 -1.33
CA GLY A 116 -12.83 12.86 -0.25
C GLY A 116 -11.86 12.78 0.94
N PRO A 117 -11.56 13.90 1.63
CA PRO A 117 -10.77 13.85 2.86
C PRO A 117 -11.52 13.06 3.92
N VAL A 118 -10.80 12.21 4.66
CA VAL A 118 -11.35 11.54 5.84
C VAL A 118 -10.98 12.36 7.07
N ASP A 119 -11.99 12.90 7.74
CA ASP A 119 -11.80 13.76 8.90
C ASP A 119 -11.44 12.94 10.16
N GLY A 120 -10.32 13.30 10.79
CA GLY A 120 -9.85 12.68 12.03
C GLY A 120 -8.98 11.44 11.80
N TYR A 121 -8.09 11.17 12.77
CA TYR A 121 -7.37 9.90 12.90
C TYR A 121 -7.33 9.53 14.38
N PRO A 122 -8.49 9.18 14.99
CA PRO A 122 -8.51 8.75 16.38
C PRO A 122 -7.91 7.34 16.50
N VAL A 123 -7.01 7.19 17.47
CA VAL A 123 -6.59 5.93 18.04
C VAL A 123 -7.40 5.73 19.31
N ILE A 124 -8.22 4.68 19.33
CA ILE A 124 -9.10 4.36 20.46
C ILE A 124 -8.59 3.12 21.20
N SER A 125 -8.87 3.06 22.50
CA SER A 125 -8.50 1.93 23.35
C SER A 125 -9.49 1.75 24.49
N ARG A 126 -9.68 0.51 24.97
CA ARG A 126 -10.44 0.26 26.21
C ARG A 126 -9.67 0.66 27.47
N ARG A 127 -8.33 0.72 27.38
CA ARG A 127 -7.45 0.95 28.54
C ARG A 127 -7.08 2.41 28.73
N TRP A 128 -6.99 3.17 27.64
CA TRP A 128 -6.46 4.52 27.64
C TRP A 128 -7.38 5.51 26.94
N PRO A 129 -7.35 6.80 27.31
CA PRO A 129 -8.13 7.82 26.62
C PRO A 129 -7.73 7.95 25.14
N ASP A 130 -8.71 8.22 24.29
CA ASP A 130 -8.53 8.42 22.86
C ASP A 130 -7.46 9.48 22.54
N GLU A 131 -6.73 9.21 21.46
CA GLU A 131 -5.67 10.07 20.95
C GLU A 131 -5.88 10.34 19.46
N ASP A 132 -5.99 11.61 19.08
CA ASP A 132 -6.21 11.98 17.68
C ASP A 132 -4.90 12.43 17.03
N LEU A 133 -4.48 11.69 16.00
CA LEU A 133 -3.29 11.97 15.20
C LEU A 133 -3.58 12.96 14.06
N SER A 134 -4.82 13.46 13.92
CA SER A 134 -5.17 14.43 12.88
C SER A 134 -4.54 15.82 13.07
N GLY A 135 -4.43 16.58 11.97
CA GLY A 135 -4.03 17.99 12.00
C GLY A 135 -2.58 18.24 12.41
N LEU A 136 -1.68 17.26 12.25
CA LEU A 136 -0.24 17.49 12.41
C LEU A 136 0.28 18.37 11.25
N PRO A 137 1.12 19.39 11.51
CA PRO A 137 1.66 20.25 10.47
C PRO A 137 2.38 19.45 9.39
N ALA A 138 2.16 19.75 8.11
CA ALA A 138 2.88 19.10 7.00
C ALA A 138 4.30 19.65 6.81
N ALA A 139 5.03 19.87 7.91
CA ALA A 139 6.36 20.49 7.92
C ALA A 139 7.28 19.80 8.94
N PRO A 140 7.98 18.73 8.56
CA PRO A 140 8.98 18.10 9.42
C PRO A 140 10.11 19.08 9.79
N PRO A 141 10.60 19.10 11.05
CA PRO A 141 10.21 18.27 12.21
C PRO A 141 9.07 18.85 13.06
N LEU A 142 8.38 19.92 12.63
CA LEU A 142 7.27 20.54 13.37
C LEU A 142 6.10 19.57 13.58
N ASN A 143 5.92 18.58 12.69
CA ASN A 143 4.95 17.50 12.87
C ASN A 143 5.22 16.68 14.13
N LEU A 144 6.46 16.22 14.32
CA LEU A 144 6.87 15.46 15.49
C LEU A 144 6.78 16.32 16.75
N LEU A 145 7.22 17.58 16.70
CA LEU A 145 7.10 18.48 17.84
C LEU A 145 5.63 18.69 18.23
N THR A 146 4.74 18.86 17.24
CA THR A 146 3.30 19.02 17.48
C THR A 146 2.67 17.75 18.03
N LEU A 147 3.10 16.57 17.54
CA LEU A 147 2.68 15.28 18.10
C LEU A 147 3.12 15.16 19.56
N ILE A 148 4.38 15.47 19.87
CA ILE A 148 4.92 15.47 21.24
C ILE A 148 4.12 16.41 22.15
N LEU A 149 3.75 17.60 21.66
CA LEU A 149 3.00 18.60 22.44
C LEU A 149 1.51 18.24 22.61
N ARG A 150 0.89 17.59 21.62
CA ARG A 150 -0.54 17.23 21.63
C ARG A 150 -0.80 15.85 22.24
N SER A 151 0.21 14.97 22.25
CA SER A 151 0.07 13.60 22.71
C SER A 151 -0.21 13.58 24.21
N LYS A 152 -1.34 12.97 24.58
CA LYS A 152 -1.68 12.72 25.99
C LYS A 152 -0.98 11.47 26.53
N SER A 153 -0.42 10.65 25.63
CA SER A 153 0.19 9.36 25.95
C SER A 153 1.69 9.48 26.15
N LEU A 154 2.36 10.38 25.42
CA LEU A 154 3.78 10.63 25.55
C LEU A 154 4.12 11.41 26.82
N SER A 155 4.85 10.79 27.75
CA SER A 155 5.31 11.46 28.97
C SER A 155 6.71 12.07 28.80
N TRP A 156 7.03 13.11 29.58
CA TRP A 156 8.39 13.67 29.64
C TRP A 156 9.43 12.65 30.10
N ARG A 157 9.03 11.65 30.89
CA ARG A 157 9.90 10.55 31.32
C ARG A 157 10.24 9.62 30.16
N ASP A 158 9.27 9.33 29.29
CA ASP A 158 9.51 8.55 28.07
C ASP A 158 10.52 9.25 27.16
N MET A 159 10.37 10.57 26.98
CA MET A 159 11.30 11.34 26.13
C MET A 159 12.70 11.47 26.74
N ALA A 160 12.81 11.60 28.07
CA ALA A 160 14.10 11.65 28.76
C ALA A 160 14.80 10.28 28.84
N GLY A 161 14.03 9.19 28.82
CA GLY A 161 14.52 7.81 28.87
C GLY A 161 14.78 7.19 27.49
N ALA A 162 14.42 7.87 26.40
CA ALA A 162 14.55 7.33 25.06
C ALA A 162 16.01 7.13 24.63
N ASP A 163 16.32 5.97 24.02
CA ASP A 163 17.64 5.70 23.46
C ASP A 163 17.96 6.73 22.36
N PRO A 164 19.00 7.56 22.54
CA PRO A 164 19.35 8.62 21.59
C PRO A 164 19.80 8.05 20.23
N ASP A 165 20.38 6.85 20.18
CA ASP A 165 20.75 6.20 18.93
C ASP A 165 19.52 5.70 18.16
N ALA A 166 18.51 5.17 18.86
CA ALA A 166 17.24 4.75 18.24
C ALA A 166 16.42 5.97 17.74
N GLY A 167 16.32 7.04 18.54
CA GLY A 167 15.69 8.29 18.11
C GLY A 167 16.42 8.94 16.93
N ARG A 168 17.75 8.88 16.92
CA ARG A 168 18.55 9.31 15.77
C ARG A 168 18.32 8.45 14.54
N ALA A 169 18.19 7.13 14.68
CA ALA A 169 17.93 6.24 13.55
C ALA A 169 16.63 6.62 12.82
N LEU A 170 15.58 6.99 13.57
CA LEU A 170 14.33 7.52 12.99
C LEU A 170 14.55 8.82 12.19
N LEU A 171 15.38 9.73 12.69
CA LEU A 171 15.66 11.03 12.05
C LEU A 171 16.69 10.96 10.91
N ALA A 172 17.54 9.94 10.90
CA ALA A 172 18.72 9.81 10.04
C ALA A 172 18.55 8.77 8.93
N TYR A 173 17.31 8.43 8.56
CA TYR A 173 17.02 7.46 7.51
C TYR A 173 17.89 7.70 6.26
N ASP A 174 18.69 6.72 5.90
CA ASP A 174 19.37 6.62 4.61
C ASP A 174 19.32 5.14 4.25
N ARG A 175 18.82 4.82 3.06
CA ARG A 175 18.58 3.42 2.69
C ARG A 175 19.79 2.52 2.96
N ALA A 176 20.99 2.93 2.53
CA ALA A 176 22.16 2.08 2.64
C ALA A 176 22.57 1.89 4.10
N THR A 177 22.66 2.97 4.87
CA THR A 177 23.05 2.90 6.28
C THR A 177 21.99 2.24 7.15
N THR A 178 20.71 2.59 6.97
CA THR A 178 19.59 2.02 7.71
C THR A 178 19.48 0.51 7.46
N THR A 179 19.58 0.05 6.20
CA THR A 179 19.58 -1.38 5.90
C THR A 179 20.79 -2.07 6.54
N ALA A 180 21.99 -1.51 6.42
CA ALA A 180 23.19 -2.12 6.99
C ALA A 180 23.16 -2.22 8.53
N GLU A 181 22.58 -1.23 9.21
CA GLU A 181 22.55 -1.19 10.68
C GLU A 181 21.35 -1.94 11.29
N LEU A 182 20.19 -1.95 10.61
CA LEU A 182 18.92 -2.34 11.23
C LEU A 182 18.18 -3.48 10.53
N ASP A 183 18.61 -3.94 9.35
CA ASP A 183 17.82 -4.97 8.65
C ASP A 183 17.76 -6.29 9.42
N GLY A 184 18.83 -6.66 10.12
CA GLY A 184 18.86 -7.88 10.94
C GLY A 184 18.15 -7.78 12.30
N VAL A 185 17.55 -6.63 12.62
CA VAL A 185 16.86 -6.38 13.90
C VAL A 185 15.36 -6.39 13.62
N ASP A 186 14.58 -7.06 14.46
CA ASP A 186 13.11 -6.98 14.37
C ASP A 186 12.57 -5.64 14.93
N ALA A 187 11.40 -5.25 14.44
CA ALA A 187 10.79 -3.97 14.76
C ALA A 187 10.41 -3.88 16.25
N ALA A 188 9.99 -4.99 16.88
CA ALA A 188 9.69 -5.03 18.30
C ALA A 188 10.93 -4.69 19.15
N ALA A 189 12.07 -5.34 18.91
CA ALA A 189 13.33 -5.08 19.59
C ALA A 189 13.83 -3.65 19.36
N PHE A 190 13.63 -3.09 18.16
CA PHE A 190 13.94 -1.69 17.90
C PHE A 190 13.03 -0.72 18.68
N LEU A 191 11.72 -1.00 18.74
CA LEU A 191 10.76 -0.18 19.50
C LEU A 191 11.01 -0.27 21.01
N ASP A 192 11.38 -1.44 21.53
CA ASP A 192 11.75 -1.60 22.95
C ASP A 192 12.96 -0.76 23.32
N ARG A 193 13.93 -0.63 22.40
CA ARG A 193 15.09 0.25 22.59
C ARG A 193 14.70 1.73 22.66
N LEU A 194 13.61 2.17 22.05
CA LEU A 194 13.14 3.56 22.19
C LEU A 194 12.77 3.89 23.64
N GLY A 195 12.67 2.91 24.56
CA GLY A 195 12.50 3.14 25.99
C GLY A 195 11.15 3.77 26.36
N MET A 196 10.15 3.65 25.48
CA MET A 196 8.84 4.24 25.66
C MET A 196 7.95 3.37 26.56
N SER A 197 7.13 4.01 27.40
CA SER A 197 6.11 3.30 28.17
C SER A 197 5.15 2.48 27.30
N GLU A 198 4.55 1.44 27.89
CA GLU A 198 3.56 0.58 27.22
C GLU A 198 2.44 1.40 26.56
N ARG A 199 1.98 2.45 27.25
CA ARG A 199 0.94 3.36 26.73
C ARG A 199 1.41 4.11 25.48
N THR A 200 2.60 4.70 25.51
CA THR A 200 3.15 5.44 24.36
C THR A 200 3.35 4.49 23.17
N ARG A 201 3.89 3.29 23.43
CA ARG A 201 4.08 2.27 22.40
C ARG A 201 2.75 1.83 21.79
N GLY A 202 1.74 1.53 22.61
CA GLY A 202 0.41 1.16 22.13
C GLY A 202 -0.26 2.27 21.33
N MET A 203 -0.42 3.45 21.92
CA MET A 203 -1.22 4.52 21.31
C MET A 203 -0.57 5.18 20.10
N LEU A 204 0.77 5.25 20.04
CA LEU A 204 1.48 5.95 18.95
C LEU A 204 2.14 5.03 17.92
N PHE A 205 2.65 3.86 18.34
CA PHE A 205 3.46 3.01 17.48
C PHE A 205 2.77 1.71 17.09
N GLU A 206 1.95 1.09 17.93
CA GLU A 206 1.24 -0.15 17.61
C GLU A 206 0.22 0.08 16.49
N ALA A 207 -0.65 1.09 16.64
CA ALA A 207 -1.62 1.46 15.60
C ALA A 207 -0.94 1.76 14.25
N PHE A 208 0.27 2.32 14.28
CA PHE A 208 1.08 2.54 13.08
C PHE A 208 1.69 1.24 12.53
N ALA A 209 2.34 0.44 13.38
CA ALA A 209 3.01 -0.78 12.97
C ALA A 209 2.03 -1.81 12.37
N ARG A 210 0.85 -1.98 13.00
CA ARG A 210 -0.17 -2.91 12.53
C ARG A 210 -0.77 -2.51 11.18
N SER A 211 -0.79 -1.22 10.85
CA SER A 211 -1.21 -0.72 9.53
C SER A 211 -0.29 -1.16 8.36
N PHE A 212 0.88 -1.75 8.64
CA PHE A 212 1.77 -2.35 7.65
C PHE A 212 1.58 -3.85 7.43
N PHE A 213 0.47 -4.44 7.91
CA PHE A 213 0.12 -5.85 7.69
C PHE A 213 1.18 -6.84 8.20
N CYS A 214 1.86 -6.53 9.31
CA CYS A 214 2.81 -7.43 9.93
C CYS A 214 2.75 -7.31 11.46
N ASP A 215 2.91 -8.43 12.15
CA ASP A 215 3.31 -8.45 13.55
C ASP A 215 4.68 -7.79 13.71
N GLN A 216 4.89 -7.06 14.81
CA GLN A 216 6.13 -6.33 15.05
C GLN A 216 7.37 -7.25 15.06
N ASP A 217 7.21 -8.50 15.46
CA ASP A 217 8.28 -9.51 15.48
C ASP A 217 8.64 -10.02 14.08
N GLY A 218 7.73 -9.88 13.12
CA GLY A 218 7.89 -10.34 11.73
C GLY A 218 8.40 -9.25 10.78
N LEU A 219 8.64 -8.04 11.26
CA LEU A 219 9.03 -6.88 10.46
C LEU A 219 10.48 -6.46 10.76
N SER A 220 11.27 -6.23 9.71
CA SER A 220 12.60 -5.62 9.80
C SER A 220 12.52 -4.20 10.38
N ALA A 221 13.35 -3.89 11.38
CA ALA A 221 13.48 -2.54 11.93
C ALA A 221 13.95 -1.55 10.86
N GLY A 222 14.75 -2.00 9.89
CA GLY A 222 15.12 -1.20 8.73
C GLY A 222 13.91 -0.76 7.90
N GLU A 223 12.96 -1.67 7.68
CA GLU A 223 11.70 -1.38 6.97
C GLU A 223 10.79 -0.46 7.82
N LEU A 224 10.70 -0.70 9.14
CA LEU A 224 9.96 0.20 10.05
C LEU A 224 10.49 1.63 9.98
N VAL A 225 11.81 1.83 10.09
CA VAL A 225 12.43 3.17 10.02
C VAL A 225 12.22 3.81 8.65
N ALA A 226 12.28 3.01 7.57
CA ALA A 226 11.97 3.48 6.22
C ALA A 226 10.52 3.97 6.11
N MET A 227 9.55 3.21 6.62
CA MET A 227 8.13 3.59 6.61
C MET A 227 7.85 4.79 7.52
N PHE A 228 8.49 4.86 8.69
CA PHE A 228 8.40 6.02 9.56
C PHE A 228 8.87 7.30 8.84
N HIS A 229 10.02 7.23 8.16
CA HIS A 229 10.48 8.35 7.34
C HIS A 229 9.51 8.64 6.20
N TYR A 230 9.04 7.61 5.47
CA TYR A 230 8.13 7.80 4.34
C TYR A 230 6.82 8.51 4.72
N TYR A 231 6.15 8.10 5.80
CA TYR A 231 4.84 8.65 6.20
C TYR A 231 4.92 9.92 7.03
N PHE A 232 5.94 10.08 7.88
CA PHE A 232 6.03 11.22 8.80
C PHE A 232 7.09 12.23 8.39
N LEU A 233 8.37 11.84 8.37
CA LEU A 233 9.47 12.81 8.27
C LEU A 233 9.77 13.29 6.86
N GLY A 234 9.55 12.45 5.86
CA GLY A 234 9.74 12.74 4.45
C GLY A 234 8.48 13.24 3.77
N ASN A 235 7.31 13.08 4.39
CA ASN A 235 6.02 13.39 3.79
C ASN A 235 5.70 14.90 3.89
N PRO A 236 5.76 15.66 2.78
CA PRO A 236 5.44 17.08 2.80
C PRO A 236 3.93 17.36 2.78
N GLU A 237 3.09 16.34 2.61
CA GLU A 237 1.63 16.47 2.54
C GLU A 237 0.95 16.17 3.89
N GLY A 238 1.73 15.73 4.89
CA GLY A 238 1.21 15.28 6.19
C GLY A 238 0.52 13.91 6.13
N ILE A 239 0.22 13.34 7.29
CA ILE A 239 -0.36 11.98 7.39
C ILE A 239 -1.86 11.92 7.09
N GLY A 240 -2.48 13.06 6.77
CA GLY A 240 -3.85 13.10 6.29
C GLY A 240 -3.99 12.26 5.01
N PHE A 241 -5.09 11.53 4.93
CA PHE A 241 -5.42 10.70 3.79
C PHE A 241 -6.83 10.99 3.31
N ASP A 242 -7.07 10.62 2.05
CA ASP A 242 -8.38 10.69 1.44
C ASP A 242 -8.88 9.25 1.22
N ALA A 243 -10.17 9.10 0.91
CA ALA A 243 -10.78 7.83 0.52
C ALA A 243 -11.83 8.08 -0.58
N PRO A 244 -12.10 7.08 -1.43
CA PRO A 244 -13.16 7.18 -2.43
C PRO A 244 -14.53 7.48 -1.79
N VAL A 245 -15.27 8.44 -2.34
CA VAL A 245 -16.64 8.78 -1.90
C VAL A 245 -17.71 7.82 -2.45
N THR A 246 -17.27 6.82 -3.21
CA THR A 246 -18.06 5.73 -3.81
C THR A 246 -17.15 4.52 -3.96
N ASP A 247 -17.72 3.37 -4.33
CA ASP A 247 -17.02 2.09 -4.34
C ASP A 247 -15.83 2.06 -5.30
N HIS A 248 -14.83 1.20 -5.03
CA HIS A 248 -13.60 1.17 -5.85
C HIS A 248 -13.84 0.74 -7.29
N ARG A 249 -14.89 -0.04 -7.59
CA ARG A 249 -15.19 -0.48 -8.95
C ARG A 249 -15.65 0.71 -9.80
N THR A 250 -16.61 1.46 -9.29
CA THR A 250 -17.17 2.66 -9.92
C THR A 250 -16.13 3.79 -9.99
N ALA A 251 -15.39 4.02 -8.90
CA ALA A 251 -14.44 5.13 -8.80
C ALA A 251 -13.15 4.90 -9.59
N ILE A 252 -12.63 3.67 -9.63
CA ILE A 252 -11.25 3.38 -10.06
C ILE A 252 -11.22 2.38 -11.21
N TRP A 253 -11.76 1.17 -11.01
CA TRP A 253 -11.46 0.05 -11.89
C TRP A 253 -12.19 0.10 -13.22
N ASP A 254 -13.48 0.41 -13.24
CA ASP A 254 -14.25 0.54 -14.48
C ASP A 254 -13.74 1.72 -15.33
N PRO A 255 -13.45 2.91 -14.78
CA PRO A 255 -12.82 4.00 -15.53
C PRO A 255 -11.42 3.66 -16.04
N LEU A 256 -10.55 3.02 -15.25
CA LEU A 256 -9.20 2.63 -15.70
C LEU A 256 -9.26 1.57 -16.81
N ALA A 257 -10.19 0.62 -16.72
CA ALA A 257 -10.42 -0.36 -17.77
C ALA A 257 -10.90 0.32 -19.07
N ALA A 258 -11.79 1.31 -18.97
CA ALA A 258 -12.23 2.10 -20.11
C ALA A 258 -11.07 2.92 -20.72
N HIS A 259 -10.23 3.56 -19.89
CA HIS A 259 -9.04 4.30 -20.33
C HIS A 259 -8.05 3.41 -21.08
N LEU A 260 -7.78 2.21 -20.55
CA LEU A 260 -6.92 1.21 -21.20
C LEU A 260 -7.47 0.80 -22.57
N ARG A 261 -8.77 0.48 -22.67
CA ARG A 261 -9.42 0.11 -23.92
C ARG A 261 -9.41 1.26 -24.94
N ALA A 262 -9.59 2.50 -24.49
CA ALA A 262 -9.49 3.69 -25.35
C ALA A 262 -8.08 3.88 -25.95
N HIS A 263 -7.04 3.39 -25.27
CA HIS A 263 -5.66 3.37 -25.77
C HIS A 263 -5.30 2.05 -26.50
N GLY A 264 -6.29 1.25 -26.88
CA GLY A 264 -6.09 0.03 -27.66
C GLY A 264 -5.54 -1.16 -26.87
N ALA A 265 -5.52 -1.09 -25.53
CA ALA A 265 -5.17 -2.24 -24.71
C ALA A 265 -6.32 -3.24 -24.63
N GLU A 266 -5.97 -4.52 -24.58
CA GLU A 266 -6.90 -5.61 -24.36
C GLU A 266 -6.87 -6.00 -22.88
N VAL A 267 -8.01 -5.86 -22.19
CA VAL A 267 -8.17 -6.21 -20.77
C VAL A 267 -9.01 -7.48 -20.68
N ARG A 268 -8.43 -8.58 -20.17
CA ARG A 268 -9.09 -9.88 -19.99
C ARG A 268 -9.10 -10.29 -18.52
N THR A 269 -10.29 -10.38 -17.93
CA THR A 269 -10.54 -11.01 -16.63
C THR A 269 -10.76 -12.52 -16.82
N GLY A 270 -10.79 -13.29 -15.72
CA GLY A 270 -10.97 -14.75 -15.75
C GLY A 270 -9.87 -15.49 -16.57
N SER A 271 -8.73 -14.85 -16.77
CA SER A 271 -7.66 -15.26 -17.69
C SER A 271 -6.38 -15.55 -16.92
N ARG A 272 -6.34 -16.71 -16.25
CA ARG A 272 -5.17 -17.13 -15.47
C ARG A 272 -4.02 -17.53 -16.40
N VAL A 273 -2.85 -16.94 -16.15
CA VAL A 273 -1.58 -17.43 -16.71
C VAL A 273 -1.07 -18.56 -15.84
N THR A 274 -0.88 -19.74 -16.43
CA THR A 274 -0.48 -20.97 -15.70
C THR A 274 0.98 -21.35 -15.93
N ARG A 275 1.57 -20.89 -17.04
CA ARG A 275 2.96 -21.20 -17.39
C ARG A 275 3.59 -20.08 -18.20
N LEU A 276 4.90 -19.89 -18.02
CA LEU A 276 5.76 -19.01 -18.79
C LEU A 276 6.93 -19.81 -19.36
N GLU A 277 7.18 -19.74 -20.67
CA GLU A 277 8.27 -20.47 -21.31
C GLU A 277 9.06 -19.56 -22.26
N PRO A 278 10.39 -19.71 -22.35
CA PRO A 278 11.17 -19.04 -23.39
C PRO A 278 10.68 -19.45 -24.79
N ASP A 279 10.51 -18.49 -25.68
CA ASP A 279 10.12 -18.73 -27.08
C ASP A 279 11.00 -17.89 -28.02
N GLY A 280 12.12 -18.47 -28.45
CA GLY A 280 13.12 -17.80 -29.27
C GLY A 280 13.71 -16.55 -28.61
N GLN A 281 13.31 -15.37 -29.10
CA GLN A 281 13.74 -14.06 -28.58
C GLN A 281 12.70 -13.41 -27.65
N GLY A 282 11.62 -14.12 -27.34
CA GLY A 282 10.54 -13.69 -26.47
C GLY A 282 10.08 -14.82 -25.55
N TRP A 283 8.79 -14.79 -25.24
CA TRP A 283 8.18 -15.61 -24.20
C TRP A 283 6.80 -16.08 -24.66
N ARG A 284 6.47 -17.31 -24.30
CA ARG A 284 5.14 -17.91 -24.42
C ARG A 284 4.48 -17.96 -23.04
N LEU A 285 3.25 -17.49 -22.97
CA LEU A 285 2.41 -17.54 -21.78
C LEU A 285 1.23 -18.46 -22.05
N ALA A 286 1.13 -19.55 -21.30
CA ALA A 286 -0.03 -20.43 -21.36
C ALA A 286 -1.16 -19.87 -20.51
N THR A 287 -2.36 -19.81 -21.09
CA THR A 287 -3.59 -19.37 -20.41
C THR A 287 -4.71 -20.34 -20.66
N ASP A 288 -5.77 -20.27 -19.85
CA ASP A 288 -6.96 -21.11 -20.01
C ASP A 288 -7.71 -20.83 -21.34
N ALA A 289 -7.47 -19.67 -21.96
CA ALA A 289 -8.04 -19.27 -23.25
C ALA A 289 -7.09 -19.47 -24.45
N GLY A 290 -5.90 -20.07 -24.22
CA GLY A 290 -4.88 -20.33 -25.23
C GLY A 290 -3.56 -19.57 -25.00
N ASP A 291 -2.55 -19.95 -25.77
CA ASP A 291 -1.20 -19.41 -25.61
C ASP A 291 -1.06 -18.01 -26.22
N LEU A 292 -0.28 -17.16 -25.56
CA LEU A 292 0.13 -15.85 -26.05
C LEU A 292 1.64 -15.80 -26.18
N THR A 293 2.15 -15.11 -27.19
CA THR A 293 3.59 -14.87 -27.35
C THR A 293 3.89 -13.38 -27.36
N THR A 294 5.00 -12.98 -26.74
CA THR A 294 5.45 -11.59 -26.69
C THR A 294 6.94 -11.49 -26.38
N ARG A 295 7.56 -10.35 -26.69
CA ARG A 295 8.93 -10.05 -26.27
C ARG A 295 9.02 -9.40 -24.90
N HIS A 296 7.93 -8.78 -24.43
CA HIS A 296 7.90 -8.03 -23.19
C HIS A 296 6.79 -8.56 -22.28
N VAL A 297 7.17 -8.99 -21.08
CA VAL A 297 6.29 -9.53 -20.03
C VAL A 297 6.48 -8.73 -18.76
N VAL A 298 5.40 -8.29 -18.14
CA VAL A 298 5.39 -7.72 -16.79
C VAL A 298 4.59 -8.65 -15.87
N LEU A 299 5.27 -9.27 -14.92
CA LEU A 299 4.67 -10.13 -13.90
C LEU A 299 4.27 -9.27 -12.69
N ALA A 300 3.01 -8.88 -12.62
CA ALA A 300 2.42 -8.05 -11.56
C ALA A 300 1.53 -8.88 -10.60
N LEU A 301 2.06 -10.02 -10.17
CA LEU A 301 1.39 -11.00 -9.31
C LEU A 301 1.68 -10.75 -7.84
N ASP A 302 0.89 -11.31 -6.92
CA ASP A 302 1.29 -11.37 -5.50
C ASP A 302 2.46 -12.38 -5.29
N PRO A 303 3.09 -12.39 -4.09
CA PRO A 303 4.20 -13.31 -3.81
C PRO A 303 3.90 -14.80 -4.05
N ALA A 304 2.69 -15.25 -3.71
CA ALA A 304 2.29 -16.65 -3.89
C ALA A 304 2.05 -16.98 -5.36
N GLY A 305 1.39 -16.08 -6.09
CA GLY A 305 1.16 -16.19 -7.53
C GLY A 305 2.48 -16.22 -8.31
N LEU A 306 3.44 -15.35 -7.96
CA LEU A 306 4.75 -15.34 -8.62
C LEU A 306 5.54 -16.62 -8.35
N ARG A 307 5.58 -17.10 -7.10
CA ARG A 307 6.18 -18.40 -6.74
C ARG A 307 5.53 -19.54 -7.51
N GLY A 308 4.19 -19.58 -7.54
CA GLY A 308 3.42 -20.60 -8.23
C GLY A 308 3.71 -20.65 -9.73
N LEU A 309 3.69 -19.49 -10.39
CA LEU A 309 3.96 -19.40 -11.83
C LEU A 309 5.38 -19.86 -12.17
N LEU A 310 6.40 -19.39 -11.44
CA LEU A 310 7.79 -19.78 -11.69
C LEU A 310 8.03 -21.25 -11.35
N GLY A 311 7.41 -21.78 -10.29
CA GLY A 311 7.45 -23.20 -9.94
C GLY A 311 6.83 -24.09 -11.02
N ALA A 312 5.76 -23.62 -11.68
CA ALA A 312 5.14 -24.30 -12.82
C ALA A 312 5.92 -24.12 -14.14
N SER A 313 6.99 -23.31 -14.15
CA SER A 313 7.71 -22.87 -15.35
C SER A 313 9.23 -23.16 -15.29
N PRO A 314 9.67 -24.44 -15.30
CA PRO A 314 11.09 -24.79 -15.12
C PRO A 314 12.03 -24.16 -16.16
N ALA A 315 11.57 -24.03 -17.42
CA ALA A 315 12.36 -23.41 -18.48
C ALA A 315 12.56 -21.90 -18.28
N ALA A 316 11.55 -21.20 -17.76
CA ALA A 316 11.68 -19.79 -17.37
C ALA A 316 12.59 -19.64 -16.16
N ALA A 317 12.45 -20.49 -15.14
CA ALA A 317 13.33 -20.50 -13.98
C ALA A 317 14.80 -20.76 -14.34
N ALA A 318 15.06 -21.66 -15.31
CA ALA A 318 16.40 -21.91 -15.83
C ALA A 318 16.99 -20.72 -16.60
N SER A 319 16.13 -19.95 -17.28
CA SER A 319 16.51 -18.75 -18.03
C SER A 319 16.70 -17.52 -17.13
N ALA A 320 16.18 -17.56 -15.91
CA ALA A 320 16.22 -16.47 -14.92
C ALA A 320 16.56 -17.01 -13.51
N PRO A 321 17.74 -17.61 -13.30
CA PRO A 321 18.08 -18.27 -12.03
C PRO A 321 18.07 -17.32 -10.82
N ARG A 322 18.42 -16.03 -10.98
CA ARG A 322 18.36 -15.06 -9.89
C ARG A 322 16.91 -14.70 -9.56
N LEU A 323 16.07 -14.50 -10.57
CA LEU A 323 14.63 -14.31 -10.36
C LEU A 323 14.04 -15.50 -9.61
N ALA A 324 14.30 -16.73 -10.08
CA ALA A 324 13.79 -17.95 -9.45
C ALA A 324 14.22 -18.06 -7.98
N ALA A 325 15.49 -17.79 -7.68
CA ALA A 325 16.01 -17.79 -6.31
C ALA A 325 15.32 -16.73 -5.42
N HIS A 326 15.16 -15.50 -5.90
CA HIS A 326 14.46 -14.45 -5.16
C HIS A 326 12.98 -14.79 -4.95
N CYS A 327 12.29 -15.30 -5.98
CA CYS A 327 10.90 -15.74 -5.88
C CYS A 327 10.72 -16.81 -4.81
N ALA A 328 11.59 -17.83 -4.80
CA ALA A 328 11.53 -18.92 -3.81
C ALA A 328 11.67 -18.41 -2.36
N GLY A 329 12.41 -17.32 -2.16
CA GLY A 329 12.60 -16.67 -0.86
C GLY A 329 11.51 -15.67 -0.46
N LEU A 330 10.53 -15.36 -1.33
CA LEU A 330 9.48 -14.42 -0.99
C LEU A 330 8.60 -14.97 0.13
N GLY A 331 8.44 -14.18 1.19
CA GLY A 331 7.51 -14.45 2.29
C GLY A 331 6.15 -13.82 2.04
N THR A 332 5.11 -14.45 2.60
CA THR A 332 3.77 -13.89 2.71
C THR A 332 3.55 -13.52 4.17
N ALA A 333 2.97 -12.35 4.42
CA ALA A 333 2.63 -11.90 5.77
C ALA A 333 1.56 -12.80 6.42
N PRO A 334 1.37 -12.74 7.75
CA PRO A 334 0.22 -13.36 8.41
C PRO A 334 -1.10 -12.99 7.72
N PRO A 335 -2.13 -13.84 7.83
CA PRO A 335 -3.40 -13.52 7.20
C PRO A 335 -3.99 -12.24 7.78
N PHE A 336 -4.69 -11.47 6.96
CA PHE A 336 -5.57 -10.40 7.41
C PHE A 336 -7.02 -10.89 7.37
N ALA A 337 -7.87 -10.28 8.19
CA ALA A 337 -9.31 -10.49 8.17
C ALA A 337 -10.05 -9.16 7.99
N VAL A 338 -11.08 -9.16 7.15
CA VAL A 338 -11.97 -8.01 6.95
C VAL A 338 -13.40 -8.49 7.13
N THR A 339 -14.19 -7.74 7.87
CA THR A 339 -15.61 -8.03 8.08
C THR A 339 -16.43 -6.77 7.89
N ARG A 340 -17.29 -6.76 6.87
CA ARG A 340 -18.31 -5.71 6.70
C ARG A 340 -19.63 -6.20 7.29
N LEU A 341 -20.23 -5.38 8.13
CA LEU A 341 -21.44 -5.63 8.88
C LEU A 341 -22.50 -4.61 8.44
N TRP A 342 -23.69 -5.12 8.12
CA TRP A 342 -24.89 -4.30 7.95
C TRP A 342 -25.73 -4.45 9.21
N LEU A 343 -25.86 -3.37 9.97
CA LEU A 343 -26.55 -3.33 11.25
C LEU A 343 -27.99 -2.79 11.08
N ASP A 344 -28.91 -3.26 11.91
CA ASP A 344 -30.32 -2.79 11.94
C ASP A 344 -30.50 -1.34 12.41
N ARG A 345 -29.45 -0.75 12.98
CA ARG A 345 -29.43 0.62 13.49
C ARG A 345 -28.10 1.31 13.24
N ASP A 346 -28.09 2.63 13.29
CA ASP A 346 -26.85 3.41 13.23
C ASP A 346 -26.01 3.28 14.51
N VAL A 347 -24.71 3.46 14.38
CA VAL A 347 -23.77 3.63 15.50
C VAL A 347 -23.84 5.07 16.03
N ALA A 348 -23.28 5.34 17.22
CA ALA A 348 -23.39 6.68 17.80
C ALA A 348 -22.89 7.79 16.83
N PRO A 349 -23.58 8.95 16.73
CA PRO A 349 -23.19 10.02 15.80
C PRO A 349 -21.78 10.57 16.01
N ALA A 350 -21.24 10.43 17.22
CA ALA A 350 -19.88 10.86 17.57
C ALA A 350 -18.78 9.91 17.09
N ARG A 351 -19.11 8.69 16.60
CA ARG A 351 -18.10 7.76 16.06
C ARG A 351 -17.51 8.36 14.77
N ALA A 352 -16.19 8.43 14.71
CA ALA A 352 -15.49 8.91 13.53
C ALA A 352 -15.72 7.96 12.34
N VAL A 353 -15.50 8.47 11.12
CA VAL A 353 -15.58 7.67 9.89
C VAL A 353 -14.57 6.53 9.93
N PHE A 354 -13.35 6.80 10.41
CA PHE A 354 -12.29 5.83 10.60
C PHE A 354 -11.74 5.93 12.02
N SER A 355 -11.45 4.79 12.65
CA SER A 355 -10.77 4.71 13.95
C SER A 355 -9.73 3.61 13.92
N ALA A 356 -8.49 3.94 14.29
CA ALA A 356 -7.47 2.94 14.60
C ALA A 356 -7.70 2.42 16.02
N VAL A 357 -7.43 1.14 16.25
CA VAL A 357 -7.64 0.49 17.55
C VAL A 357 -6.29 0.08 18.13
N SER A 358 -6.11 0.28 19.44
CA SER A 358 -4.90 -0.13 20.17
C SER A 358 -5.24 -0.90 21.44
N GLY A 359 -4.43 -1.92 21.72
CA GLY A 359 -4.54 -2.76 22.93
C GLY A 359 -5.54 -3.90 22.84
N GLU A 360 -6.22 -4.06 21.70
CA GLU A 360 -7.03 -5.22 21.36
C GLU A 360 -6.19 -6.26 20.62
N ARG A 361 -6.56 -7.55 20.71
CA ARG A 361 -5.75 -8.63 20.13
C ARG A 361 -5.99 -8.76 18.64
N THR A 362 -7.24 -8.68 18.21
CA THR A 362 -7.65 -9.00 16.84
C THR A 362 -8.06 -7.75 16.04
N LEU A 363 -8.85 -6.85 16.62
CA LEU A 363 -9.40 -5.67 15.95
C LEU A 363 -8.39 -4.52 15.89
N ASP A 364 -8.07 -4.10 14.67
CA ASP A 364 -7.04 -3.09 14.39
C ASP A 364 -7.60 -1.77 13.90
N SER A 365 -8.74 -1.80 13.21
CA SER A 365 -9.46 -0.58 12.84
C SER A 365 -10.93 -0.82 12.57
N ILE A 366 -11.71 0.25 12.71
CA ILE A 366 -13.13 0.30 12.47
C ILE A 366 -13.41 1.43 11.48
N THR A 367 -14.18 1.13 10.44
CA THR A 367 -14.62 2.12 9.44
C THR A 367 -16.14 2.13 9.35
N VAL A 368 -16.77 3.31 9.47
CA VAL A 368 -18.21 3.48 9.30
C VAL A 368 -18.49 3.84 7.84
N TYR A 369 -18.69 2.83 7.01
CA TYR A 369 -18.88 2.97 5.55
C TYR A 369 -20.11 3.80 5.19
N SER A 370 -21.17 3.70 5.98
CA SER A 370 -22.36 4.56 5.85
C SER A 370 -22.08 6.07 6.01
N ARG A 371 -20.88 6.46 6.46
CA ARG A 371 -20.39 7.85 6.55
C ARG A 371 -19.21 8.13 5.60
N LEU A 372 -18.77 7.13 4.85
CA LEU A 372 -17.60 7.19 3.97
C LEU A 372 -18.01 7.32 2.50
N GLU A 373 -18.92 6.44 2.06
CA GLU A 373 -19.27 6.30 0.64
C GLU A 373 -20.79 6.41 0.40
N ALA A 374 -21.15 6.91 -0.78
CA ALA A 374 -22.54 7.15 -1.15
C ALA A 374 -23.42 5.88 -1.13
N PRO A 375 -23.04 4.72 -1.70
CA PRO A 375 -23.91 3.54 -1.71
C PRO A 375 -24.28 3.04 -0.31
N SER A 376 -23.30 2.99 0.60
CA SER A 376 -23.52 2.62 1.99
C SER A 376 -24.37 3.64 2.75
N ALA A 377 -24.20 4.94 2.47
CA ALA A 377 -25.02 6.01 3.05
C ALA A 377 -26.49 5.94 2.56
N GLU A 378 -26.71 5.67 1.28
CA GLU A 378 -28.05 5.51 0.69
C GLU A 378 -28.78 4.29 1.25
N TRP A 379 -28.07 3.18 1.47
CA TRP A 379 -28.63 2.01 2.15
C TRP A 379 -29.02 2.35 3.59
N ALA A 380 -28.13 2.98 4.35
CA ALA A 380 -28.38 3.38 5.73
C ALA A 380 -29.57 4.33 5.86
N ALA A 381 -29.70 5.32 4.95
CA ALA A 381 -30.84 6.24 4.93
C ALA A 381 -32.18 5.54 4.67
N ARG A 382 -32.18 4.44 3.89
CA ARG A 382 -33.38 3.66 3.56
C ARG A 382 -33.78 2.70 4.68
N THR A 383 -32.82 2.09 5.35
CA THR A 383 -33.08 1.04 6.37
C THR A 383 -33.11 1.58 7.79
N GLY A 384 -32.54 2.77 8.04
CA GLY A 384 -32.26 3.26 9.40
C GLY A 384 -31.04 2.59 10.05
N GLY A 385 -30.34 1.74 9.30
CA GLY A 385 -29.18 0.96 9.74
C GLY A 385 -27.84 1.68 9.58
N SER A 386 -26.76 0.94 9.75
CA SER A 386 -25.40 1.38 9.38
C SER A 386 -24.57 0.27 8.76
N VAL A 387 -23.61 0.66 7.94
CA VAL A 387 -22.58 -0.23 7.39
C VAL A 387 -21.27 0.06 8.10
N VAL A 388 -20.70 -0.95 8.75
CA VAL A 388 -19.47 -0.87 9.55
C VAL A 388 -18.51 -1.97 9.11
N GLU A 389 -17.24 -1.63 8.92
CA GLU A 389 -16.19 -2.59 8.54
C GLU A 389 -15.11 -2.68 9.61
N LEU A 390 -14.72 -3.91 9.93
CA LEU A 390 -13.71 -4.27 10.91
C LEU A 390 -12.51 -4.89 10.21
N HIS A 391 -11.31 -4.49 10.62
CA HIS A 391 -10.06 -5.02 10.07
C HIS A 391 -9.20 -5.64 11.15
N SER A 392 -8.56 -6.75 10.80
CA SER A 392 -7.42 -7.34 11.48
C SER A 392 -6.30 -7.51 10.46
N TYR A 393 -5.18 -6.81 10.63
CA TYR A 393 -4.10 -6.76 9.63
C TYR A 393 -3.09 -7.89 9.77
N ALA A 394 -2.91 -8.40 10.98
CA ALA A 394 -2.16 -9.62 11.31
C ALA A 394 -3.06 -10.51 12.19
N CYS A 395 -4.04 -11.14 11.55
CA CYS A 395 -5.11 -11.87 12.19
C CYS A 395 -4.57 -13.14 12.86
N PRO A 396 -4.71 -13.28 14.19
CA PRO A 396 -4.28 -14.47 14.91
C PRO A 396 -5.32 -15.60 14.86
N GLU A 397 -6.51 -15.32 14.34
CA GLU A 397 -7.61 -16.28 14.25
C GLU A 397 -7.47 -17.18 13.02
N PRO A 398 -7.92 -18.45 13.09
CA PRO A 398 -7.66 -19.44 12.04
C PRO A 398 -8.50 -19.24 10.76
N ASP A 399 -9.66 -18.59 10.87
CA ASP A 399 -10.59 -18.40 9.75
C ASP A 399 -11.44 -17.14 9.92
N ALA A 400 -12.14 -16.77 8.84
CA ALA A 400 -12.94 -15.54 8.77
C ALA A 400 -14.07 -15.49 9.82
N LYS A 401 -14.65 -16.64 10.19
CA LYS A 401 -15.75 -16.70 11.15
C LYS A 401 -15.24 -16.48 12.58
N ALA A 402 -14.14 -17.14 12.94
CA ALA A 402 -13.45 -16.93 14.21
C ALA A 402 -12.96 -15.47 14.35
N ALA A 403 -12.33 -14.94 13.29
CA ALA A 403 -11.90 -13.55 13.21
C ALA A 403 -13.06 -12.57 13.41
N THR A 404 -14.18 -12.79 12.71
CA THR A 404 -15.38 -11.94 12.85
C THR A 404 -15.90 -11.95 14.28
N GLY A 405 -16.03 -13.13 14.90
CA GLY A 405 -16.52 -13.26 16.28
C GLY A 405 -15.61 -12.53 17.28
N ALA A 406 -14.30 -12.67 17.13
CA ALA A 406 -13.32 -11.99 17.98
C ALA A 406 -13.36 -10.46 17.80
N MET A 407 -13.30 -9.98 16.55
CA MET A 407 -13.37 -8.55 16.24
C MET A 407 -14.69 -7.93 16.71
N TYR A 408 -15.81 -8.63 16.54
CA TYR A 408 -17.11 -8.14 17.01
C TYR A 408 -17.18 -8.05 18.54
N ALA A 409 -16.61 -9.03 19.27
CA ALA A 409 -16.56 -8.99 20.73
C ALA A 409 -15.69 -7.80 21.24
N GLU A 410 -14.56 -7.54 20.59
CA GLU A 410 -13.71 -6.38 20.89
C GLU A 410 -14.40 -5.06 20.53
N LEU A 411 -15.12 -5.01 19.38
CA LEU A 411 -15.95 -3.88 18.98
C LEU A 411 -17.01 -3.56 20.03
N VAL A 412 -17.75 -4.54 20.56
CA VAL A 412 -18.75 -4.32 21.62
C VAL A 412 -18.09 -3.80 22.90
N GLY A 413 -16.84 -4.20 23.17
CA GLY A 413 -16.06 -3.67 24.28
C GLY A 413 -15.71 -2.18 24.13
N LEU A 414 -15.48 -1.72 22.91
CA LEU A 414 -15.17 -0.32 22.57
C LEU A 414 -16.43 0.53 22.39
N TRP A 415 -17.41 -0.01 21.68
CA TRP A 415 -18.68 0.61 21.28
C TRP A 415 -19.85 -0.24 21.82
N PRO A 416 -20.19 -0.13 23.12
CA PRO A 416 -21.21 -0.98 23.77
C PRO A 416 -22.58 -0.91 23.11
N GLU A 417 -22.91 0.20 22.44
CA GLU A 417 -24.16 0.37 21.72
C GLU A 417 -24.36 -0.66 20.60
N VAL A 418 -23.27 -1.17 20.02
CA VAL A 418 -23.33 -2.18 18.96
C VAL A 418 -23.78 -3.54 19.50
N GLY A 419 -23.55 -3.82 20.79
CA GLY A 419 -23.95 -5.10 21.41
C GLY A 419 -25.46 -5.35 21.41
N GLY A 420 -26.29 -4.31 21.22
CA GLY A 420 -27.74 -4.41 21.09
C GLY A 420 -28.26 -4.31 19.65
N ALA A 421 -27.38 -4.22 18.65
CA ALA A 421 -27.74 -4.18 17.24
C ALA A 421 -27.90 -5.58 16.66
N GLU A 422 -28.83 -5.74 15.75
CA GLU A 422 -28.97 -6.95 14.92
C GLU A 422 -28.08 -6.82 13.68
N VAL A 423 -27.30 -7.87 13.40
CA VAL A 423 -26.47 -7.95 12.19
C VAL A 423 -27.33 -8.55 11.07
N LEU A 424 -27.81 -7.69 10.17
CA LEU A 424 -28.68 -8.05 9.05
C LEU A 424 -27.95 -8.82 7.96
N HIS A 425 -26.68 -8.48 7.71
CA HIS A 425 -25.82 -9.14 6.75
C HIS A 425 -24.36 -9.02 7.16
N THR A 426 -23.55 -9.99 6.74
CA THR A 426 -22.11 -9.97 6.95
C THR A 426 -21.39 -10.40 5.68
N HIS A 427 -20.39 -9.61 5.27
CA HIS A 427 -19.38 -10.02 4.29
C HIS A 427 -18.04 -10.24 5.00
N GLN A 428 -17.42 -11.41 4.81
CA GLN A 428 -16.22 -11.80 5.56
C GLN A 428 -15.10 -12.26 4.63
N ARG A 429 -13.87 -11.89 4.97
CA ARG A 429 -12.66 -12.31 4.26
C ARG A 429 -11.56 -12.65 5.23
N HIS A 430 -10.75 -13.64 4.88
CA HIS A 430 -9.55 -14.04 5.61
C HIS A 430 -8.52 -14.58 4.62
N GLU A 431 -7.44 -13.85 4.40
CA GLU A 431 -6.50 -14.12 3.32
C GLU A 431 -5.06 -13.78 3.70
N ALA A 432 -4.11 -14.53 3.14
CA ALA A 432 -2.69 -14.25 3.26
C ALA A 432 -2.11 -13.97 1.87
N THR A 433 -2.15 -12.70 1.45
CA THR A 433 -1.66 -12.28 0.12
C THR A 433 -0.65 -11.14 0.18
N ALA A 434 -0.59 -10.39 1.28
CA ALA A 434 0.36 -9.30 1.47
C ALA A 434 1.81 -9.81 1.59
N PRO A 435 2.81 -9.02 1.14
CA PRO A 435 4.20 -9.41 1.28
C PRO A 435 4.71 -9.26 2.72
N ALA A 436 5.60 -10.16 3.13
CA ALA A 436 6.35 -10.02 4.37
C ALA A 436 7.70 -9.32 4.14
N PHE A 437 8.18 -8.60 5.15
CA PHE A 437 9.50 -7.97 5.18
C PHE A 437 10.29 -8.39 6.43
N PRO A 438 10.69 -9.67 6.54
CA PRO A 438 11.34 -10.17 7.75
C PRO A 438 12.74 -9.60 7.93
N PRO A 439 13.26 -9.61 9.18
CA PRO A 439 14.64 -9.25 9.44
C PRO A 439 15.64 -10.06 8.61
N GLY A 440 16.69 -9.39 8.13
CA GLY A 440 17.81 -9.97 7.38
C GLY A 440 17.49 -10.36 5.94
N ARG A 441 16.41 -9.82 5.36
CA ARG A 441 15.95 -10.15 3.99
C ARG A 441 16.13 -9.02 2.99
N ALA A 442 16.69 -7.88 3.37
CA ALA A 442 16.96 -6.81 2.40
C ALA A 442 17.84 -7.31 1.25
N GLY A 443 17.48 -6.92 0.02
CA GLY A 443 18.20 -7.34 -1.19
C GLY A 443 17.96 -8.79 -1.64
N THR A 444 17.14 -9.57 -0.93
CA THR A 444 16.74 -10.93 -1.36
C THR A 444 15.46 -10.96 -2.19
N ARG A 445 14.75 -9.85 -2.28
CA ARG A 445 13.54 -9.65 -3.09
C ARG A 445 13.93 -9.34 -4.54
N PRO A 446 13.08 -9.68 -5.53
CA PRO A 446 13.33 -9.30 -6.91
C PRO A 446 13.26 -7.78 -7.08
N GLY A 447 14.12 -7.24 -7.93
CA GLY A 447 13.96 -5.90 -8.48
C GLY A 447 13.01 -5.92 -9.69
N VAL A 448 12.71 -4.73 -10.23
CA VAL A 448 11.86 -4.58 -11.42
C VAL A 448 12.44 -5.30 -12.64
N ARG A 449 13.73 -5.05 -12.90
CA ARG A 449 14.48 -5.72 -13.98
C ARG A 449 15.01 -7.05 -13.47
N THR A 450 14.80 -8.10 -14.25
CA THR A 450 15.24 -9.47 -13.94
C THR A 450 16.46 -9.85 -14.75
N ASP A 451 17.03 -11.03 -14.48
CA ASP A 451 18.08 -11.64 -15.30
C ASP A 451 17.55 -12.32 -16.58
N ALA A 452 16.22 -12.40 -16.75
CA ALA A 452 15.58 -12.75 -18.01
C ALA A 452 15.29 -11.51 -18.85
N ARG A 453 15.95 -11.39 -20.01
CA ARG A 453 15.61 -10.37 -21.01
C ARG A 453 14.14 -10.49 -21.40
N GLY A 454 13.42 -9.38 -21.42
CA GLY A 454 11.99 -9.38 -21.74
C GLY A 454 11.07 -9.48 -20.51
N VAL A 455 11.54 -9.98 -19.37
CA VAL A 455 10.69 -10.21 -18.17
C VAL A 455 10.97 -9.19 -17.08
N ARG A 456 9.89 -8.56 -16.60
CA ARG A 456 9.88 -7.62 -15.47
C ARG A 456 8.99 -8.14 -14.37
N VAL A 457 9.26 -7.70 -13.15
CA VAL A 457 8.39 -7.94 -11.99
C VAL A 457 7.87 -6.61 -11.46
N ALA A 458 6.60 -6.57 -11.10
CA ALA A 458 5.97 -5.43 -10.45
C ALA A 458 5.14 -5.92 -9.25
N GLY A 459 5.03 -5.10 -8.21
CA GLY A 459 4.31 -5.39 -6.99
C GLY A 459 4.88 -4.62 -5.80
N ASP A 460 4.12 -4.57 -4.72
CA ASP A 460 4.54 -4.02 -3.42
C ASP A 460 5.67 -4.81 -2.74
N PHE A 461 5.94 -6.04 -3.16
CA PHE A 461 7.07 -6.85 -2.70
C PHE A 461 8.37 -6.56 -3.44
N VAL A 462 8.35 -5.77 -4.51
CA VAL A 462 9.54 -5.50 -5.33
C VAL A 462 10.52 -4.57 -4.59
N GLU A 463 11.81 -4.87 -4.70
CA GLU A 463 12.90 -4.02 -4.20
C GLU A 463 13.09 -2.83 -5.16
N LEU A 464 12.39 -1.72 -4.91
CA LEU A 464 12.50 -0.52 -5.73
C LEU A 464 13.80 0.23 -5.45
N PRO A 465 14.39 0.96 -6.40
CA PRO A 465 15.54 1.84 -6.11
C PRO A 465 15.17 3.05 -5.23
N TYR A 466 13.88 3.34 -5.10
CA TYR A 466 13.35 4.47 -4.34
C TYR A 466 12.53 4.01 -3.13
N LEU A 467 12.47 4.87 -2.11
CA LEU A 467 11.58 4.74 -0.97
C LEU A 467 10.14 5.02 -1.39
N ALA A 468 9.31 4.00 -1.23
CA ALA A 468 7.85 4.05 -1.36
C ALA A 468 7.24 2.96 -0.46
N GLY A 469 6.00 3.13 -0.02
CA GLY A 469 5.26 2.13 0.77
C GLY A 469 3.96 1.70 0.10
N LEU A 470 3.46 0.51 0.47
CA LEU A 470 2.10 0.03 0.17
C LEU A 470 1.66 0.25 -1.30
N MET A 471 0.50 0.89 -1.52
CA MET A 471 -0.07 1.13 -2.86
C MET A 471 0.84 2.00 -3.74
N GLU A 472 1.53 2.99 -3.17
CA GLU A 472 2.51 3.78 -3.94
C GLU A 472 3.65 2.90 -4.45
N ARG A 473 4.15 1.98 -3.62
CA ARG A 473 5.20 1.02 -4.03
C ARG A 473 4.71 0.13 -5.17
N ALA A 474 3.48 -0.38 -5.07
CA ALA A 474 2.87 -1.16 -6.15
C ALA A 474 2.78 -0.34 -7.45
N ALA A 475 2.21 0.86 -7.41
CA ALA A 475 2.09 1.74 -8.59
C ALA A 475 3.47 2.10 -9.17
N MET A 476 4.41 2.52 -8.32
CA MET A 476 5.77 2.88 -8.71
C MET A 476 6.51 1.70 -9.34
N SER A 477 6.38 0.49 -8.80
CA SER A 477 6.97 -0.71 -9.41
C SER A 477 6.42 -0.97 -10.82
N GLY A 478 5.11 -0.74 -11.03
CA GLY A 478 4.45 -0.87 -12.33
C GLY A 478 4.94 0.15 -13.34
N VAL A 479 5.02 1.42 -12.94
CA VAL A 479 5.55 2.50 -13.80
C VAL A 479 7.03 2.27 -14.12
N LEU A 480 7.84 1.81 -13.17
CA LEU A 480 9.23 1.45 -13.42
C LEU A 480 9.37 0.23 -14.35
N ALA A 481 8.48 -0.76 -14.24
CA ALA A 481 8.45 -1.90 -15.16
C ALA A 481 8.08 -1.45 -16.58
N ALA A 482 7.12 -0.54 -16.72
CA ALA A 482 6.79 0.09 -17.99
C ALA A 482 8.01 0.86 -18.54
N ASN A 483 8.67 1.68 -17.72
CA ASN A 483 9.87 2.42 -18.12
C ASN A 483 11.01 1.53 -18.60
N ASP A 484 11.15 0.35 -18.01
CA ASP A 484 12.15 -0.64 -18.46
C ASP A 484 11.84 -1.20 -19.85
N VAL A 485 10.55 -1.43 -20.16
CA VAL A 485 10.09 -1.79 -21.51
C VAL A 485 10.27 -0.62 -22.49
N LEU A 486 9.91 0.60 -22.10
CA LEU A 486 10.08 1.81 -22.92
C LEU A 486 11.55 2.04 -23.26
N ALA A 487 12.46 1.84 -22.30
CA ALA A 487 13.90 1.95 -22.53
C ALA A 487 14.39 0.90 -23.54
N GLU A 488 13.92 -0.35 -23.48
CA GLU A 488 14.23 -1.38 -24.49
C GLU A 488 13.68 -1.03 -25.89
N ALA A 489 12.54 -0.33 -25.93
CA ALA A 489 11.91 0.13 -27.17
C ALA A 489 12.48 1.47 -27.68
N GLY A 490 13.40 2.10 -26.95
CA GLY A 490 14.00 3.39 -27.33
C GLY A 490 13.11 4.61 -27.10
N ALA A 491 12.14 4.55 -26.19
CA ALA A 491 11.24 5.64 -25.83
C ALA A 491 11.61 6.28 -24.49
N ALA A 492 11.25 7.56 -24.32
CA ALA A 492 11.45 8.31 -23.08
C ALA A 492 10.67 7.70 -21.92
N ALA A 493 11.27 7.68 -20.72
CA ALA A 493 10.61 7.19 -19.52
C ALA A 493 9.35 8.01 -19.16
N GLU A 494 8.43 7.41 -18.40
CA GLU A 494 7.43 8.11 -17.61
C GLU A 494 8.11 8.73 -16.38
N PRO A 495 7.90 10.04 -16.11
CA PRO A 495 8.43 10.65 -14.90
C PRO A 495 7.81 10.02 -13.65
N VAL A 496 8.66 9.85 -12.63
CA VAL A 496 8.23 9.39 -11.30
C VAL A 496 8.61 10.45 -10.30
N ASP A 497 7.64 10.84 -9.47
CA ASP A 497 7.85 11.73 -8.34
C ASP A 497 7.76 10.94 -7.03
N GLY A 498 8.44 11.40 -5.98
CA GLY A 498 8.43 10.75 -4.68
C GLY A 498 8.76 11.71 -3.55
N VAL A 499 8.73 11.17 -2.33
CA VAL A 499 9.19 11.89 -1.14
C VAL A 499 10.73 12.01 -1.12
N PRO A 500 11.31 12.88 -0.29
CA PRO A 500 12.74 12.88 -0.03
C PRO A 500 13.25 11.51 0.40
N GLN A 501 14.33 11.05 -0.24
CA GLN A 501 14.88 9.71 -0.10
C GLN A 501 15.84 9.56 1.10
N ARG A 502 16.00 10.63 1.89
CA ARG A 502 16.91 10.74 3.02
C ARG A 502 16.26 11.55 4.14
N GLY A 503 16.53 11.14 5.39
CA GLY A 503 16.11 11.79 6.62
C GLY A 503 16.86 13.10 6.88
N LEU A 504 16.36 13.87 7.84
CA LEU A 504 16.90 15.18 8.22
C LEU A 504 18.35 15.11 8.70
N LEU A 505 18.72 14.01 9.37
CA LEU A 505 20.07 13.79 9.92
C LEU A 505 20.91 12.82 9.09
N ALA A 506 20.46 12.44 7.89
CA ALA A 506 21.19 11.54 7.01
C ALA A 506 22.57 12.13 6.65
N GLY A 507 23.64 11.35 6.86
CA GLY A 507 25.02 11.76 6.58
C GLY A 507 25.65 12.68 7.64
N VAL A 508 24.93 13.08 8.70
CA VAL A 508 25.52 13.79 9.85
C VAL A 508 26.32 12.76 10.67
N PRO A 509 27.60 12.98 11.05
CA PRO A 509 28.36 12.01 11.85
C PRO A 509 27.76 11.76 13.25
N ARG A 510 27.99 10.57 13.84
CA ARG A 510 27.72 10.32 15.26
C ARG A 510 28.74 11.11 16.08
N ILE A 511 28.31 12.13 16.81
CA ILE A 511 29.15 12.74 17.84
C ILE A 511 29.18 11.75 19.00
N ARG A 512 30.22 10.92 19.09
CA ARG A 512 30.41 10.04 20.24
C ARG A 512 30.55 10.91 21.48
N GLY A 513 29.55 10.89 22.36
CA GLY A 513 29.70 11.39 23.73
C GLY A 513 30.84 10.63 24.39
N ARG A 514 31.69 11.32 25.16
CA ARG A 514 32.75 10.69 25.95
C ARG A 514 32.11 9.67 26.88
N ALA A 515 32.68 8.46 26.87
CA ALA A 515 32.36 7.36 27.77
C ALA A 515 32.51 7.77 29.25
#